data_AF-A0A955DAF7-F1
#
_entry.id   AF-A0A955DAF7-F1
#
_cell.length_a   1.000
_cell.length_b   1.000
_cell.length_c   1.000
_cell.angle_alpha   90.00
_cell.angle_beta   90.00
_cell.angle_gamma   90.00
#
_symmetry.space_group_name_H-M   'P 1'
#
loop_
_entity.id
_entity.type
_entity.pdbx_description
1 polymer ?
#
loop_
_entity_poly.entity_id
_entity_poly.type
_entity_poly.pdbx_seq_one_letter_code
_entity_poly.pdbx_strand_id
1 'polypeptide(L)'
;MRCKQCDYALWNLPARTCPECGTPFQPTDFDFVPSAVQFCCPGCTQPYYGTTSRGHLVPMEFDCVRCGRHMHMNEAICLPTQGVHESLTLRGDNPWLDRRRPIVSRFFGGIGRAMSNPADMARGTPADASLPKAAAFALLCHLSAYAITWSPMLALMLIGGGLRPGLIASAMLIGMCLGVSLVGMWVWAVAAHVALRLTGKTAGGFRRTMLALYYASGANFISAVPCVGFMFGWIWWSVSATLMLTQFQRVGGLRATVAGVLPPVALVVALGFGQYWLNTLAMRAAAARPVPGTTAAAIPSPPNTAPDYIAATARGGVVALAELDASPTHPGELVLYNYIPVSGVASNQSATTDRTATIAGESLWSLDTRPPGERGEAFRRAIKIDMDAADRPWRRLGDLLLPSLAGVNVDQTRDAGLWVLAVSPDPATGPAYPDGTRKPQEWAIWVIGVEGPAERIGPDELDARLAEQNAARAGLGLPALDDPRAVGH
;
A
#
# COMPACT_ATOMS: atom_id res chain seq x y z
N MET A 1 -16.49 -23.02 -34.16
CA MET A 1 -16.77 -24.34 -33.58
C MET A 1 -15.44 -25.07 -33.50
N ARG A 2 -14.94 -25.42 -32.31
CA ARG A 2 -13.61 -26.03 -32.14
C ARG A 2 -13.70 -27.31 -31.32
N CYS A 3 -12.84 -28.29 -31.61
CA CYS A 3 -12.80 -29.56 -30.90
C CYS A 3 -12.48 -29.33 -29.42
N LYS A 4 -13.28 -29.90 -28.51
CA LYS A 4 -13.06 -29.75 -27.07
C LYS A 4 -11.80 -30.48 -26.55
N GLN A 5 -11.22 -31.37 -27.36
CA GLN A 5 -10.03 -32.15 -27.01
C GLN A 5 -8.73 -31.59 -27.60
N CYS A 6 -8.74 -31.17 -28.88
CA CYS A 6 -7.53 -30.70 -29.58
C CYS A 6 -7.63 -29.27 -30.17
N ASP A 7 -8.74 -28.57 -29.94
CA ASP A 7 -9.01 -27.21 -30.45
C ASP A 7 -9.08 -27.04 -31.98
N TYR A 8 -9.04 -28.13 -32.76
CA TYR A 8 -9.20 -28.09 -34.22
C TYR A 8 -10.54 -27.48 -34.65
N ALA A 9 -10.56 -26.68 -35.72
CA ALA A 9 -11.77 -26.04 -36.24
C ALA A 9 -12.71 -27.06 -36.90
N LEU A 10 -13.95 -27.15 -36.42
CA LEU A 10 -14.92 -28.18 -36.82
C LEU A 10 -15.92 -27.71 -37.89
N TRP A 11 -15.56 -26.71 -38.70
CA TRP A 11 -16.44 -26.16 -39.73
C TRP A 11 -16.45 -26.99 -40.99
N ASN A 12 -17.59 -27.01 -41.70
CA ASN A 12 -17.72 -27.71 -42.98
C ASN A 12 -17.38 -29.22 -42.94
N LEU A 13 -17.59 -29.89 -41.80
CA LEU A 13 -17.27 -31.31 -41.64
C LEU A 13 -18.54 -32.17 -41.64
N PRO A 14 -18.77 -33.01 -42.68
CA PRO A 14 -19.92 -33.90 -42.73
C PRO A 14 -19.80 -35.09 -41.78
N ALA A 15 -18.57 -35.55 -41.51
CA ALA A 15 -18.29 -36.81 -40.80
C ALA A 15 -18.58 -36.80 -39.28
N ARG A 16 -18.92 -35.66 -38.68
CA ARG A 16 -19.19 -35.48 -37.22
C ARG A 16 -18.11 -36.00 -36.28
N THR A 17 -16.90 -36.12 -36.79
CA THR A 17 -15.73 -36.60 -36.08
C THR A 17 -14.60 -35.63 -36.34
N CYS A 18 -13.87 -35.23 -35.30
CA CYS A 18 -12.71 -34.37 -35.45
C CYS A 18 -11.63 -35.10 -36.29
N PRO A 19 -11.13 -34.52 -37.40
CA PRO A 19 -10.16 -35.19 -38.25
C PRO A 19 -8.80 -35.37 -37.58
N GLU A 20 -8.46 -34.51 -36.61
CA GLU A 20 -7.17 -34.58 -35.90
C GLU A 20 -7.14 -35.65 -34.81
N CYS A 21 -8.17 -35.72 -33.96
CA CYS A 21 -8.15 -36.56 -32.76
C CYS A 21 -9.24 -37.63 -32.70
N GLY A 22 -10.10 -37.73 -33.73
CA GLY A 22 -11.15 -38.75 -33.80
C GLY A 22 -12.33 -38.53 -32.83
N THR A 23 -12.35 -37.45 -32.05
CA THR A 23 -13.42 -37.21 -31.07
C THR A 23 -14.73 -36.88 -31.81
N PRO A 24 -15.84 -37.57 -31.51
CA PRO A 24 -17.14 -37.22 -32.08
C PRO A 24 -17.61 -35.86 -31.56
N PHE A 25 -18.37 -35.14 -32.37
CA PHE A 25 -18.96 -33.87 -31.98
C PHE A 25 -20.33 -33.65 -32.63
N GLN A 26 -21.18 -32.87 -31.97
CA GLN A 26 -22.48 -32.48 -32.48
C GLN A 26 -22.66 -30.96 -32.44
N PRO A 27 -23.35 -30.34 -33.42
CA PRO A 27 -23.73 -28.93 -33.36
C PRO A 27 -24.43 -28.52 -32.05
N THR A 28 -25.26 -29.38 -31.46
CA THR A 28 -25.91 -29.15 -30.15
C THR A 28 -24.93 -28.99 -28.98
N ASP A 29 -23.68 -29.47 -29.12
CA ASP A 29 -22.65 -29.41 -28.09
C ASP A 29 -22.04 -28.02 -27.89
N PHE A 30 -22.33 -27.11 -28.82
CA PHE A 30 -21.80 -25.74 -28.87
C PHE A 30 -22.93 -24.72 -28.74
N ASP A 31 -22.60 -23.57 -28.15
CA ASP A 31 -23.51 -22.43 -28.09
C ASP A 31 -23.06 -21.37 -29.09
N PHE A 32 -23.96 -21.00 -29.99
CA PHE A 32 -23.69 -20.03 -31.04
C PHE A 32 -24.33 -18.67 -30.70
N VAL A 33 -23.76 -17.62 -31.28
CA VAL A 33 -24.44 -16.33 -31.36
C VAL A 33 -25.64 -16.49 -32.32
N PRO A 34 -26.85 -16.02 -31.96
CA PRO A 34 -28.01 -16.14 -32.85
C PRO A 34 -27.72 -15.58 -34.24
N SER A 35 -28.12 -16.34 -35.27
CA SER A 35 -27.91 -16.03 -36.69
C SER A 35 -26.44 -15.91 -37.14
N ALA A 36 -25.46 -16.30 -36.30
CA ALA A 36 -24.05 -16.25 -36.68
C ALA A 36 -23.58 -17.52 -37.40
N VAL A 37 -24.35 -18.61 -37.33
CA VAL A 37 -24.04 -19.89 -37.97
C VAL A 37 -25.16 -20.29 -38.92
N GLN A 38 -24.75 -20.72 -40.11
CA GLN A 38 -25.56 -21.43 -41.09
C GLN A 38 -25.52 -22.93 -40.78
N PHE A 39 -26.68 -23.53 -40.65
CA PHE A 39 -26.89 -24.95 -40.58
C PHE A 39 -27.33 -25.41 -41.97
N CYS A 40 -26.40 -25.90 -42.77
CA CYS A 40 -26.65 -26.23 -44.17
C CYS A 40 -27.17 -27.67 -44.32
N CYS A 41 -28.16 -27.85 -45.19
CA CYS A 41 -28.63 -29.19 -45.57
C CYS A 41 -27.48 -30.02 -46.15
N PRO A 42 -27.21 -31.24 -45.65
CA PRO A 42 -26.15 -32.08 -46.19
C PRO A 42 -26.41 -32.54 -47.64
N GLY A 43 -27.67 -32.52 -48.10
CA GLY A 43 -28.03 -32.93 -49.47
C GLY A 43 -27.94 -31.83 -50.53
N CYS A 44 -28.36 -30.61 -50.20
CA CYS A 44 -28.48 -29.51 -51.20
C CYS A 44 -27.90 -28.17 -50.74
N THR A 45 -27.16 -28.17 -49.62
CA THR A 45 -26.48 -27.01 -49.00
C THR A 45 -27.37 -25.81 -48.66
N GLN A 46 -28.70 -25.95 -48.70
CA GLN A 46 -29.65 -24.92 -48.28
C GLN A 46 -29.34 -24.46 -46.84
N PRO A 47 -29.05 -23.17 -46.60
CA PRO A 47 -28.72 -22.67 -45.27
C PRO A 47 -29.97 -22.41 -44.42
N TYR A 48 -29.89 -22.77 -43.13
CA TYR A 48 -30.85 -22.41 -42.09
C TYR A 48 -30.11 -21.67 -40.96
N TYR A 49 -30.79 -20.75 -40.27
CA TYR A 49 -30.16 -19.91 -39.25
C TYR A 49 -30.76 -20.18 -37.88
N GLY A 50 -29.91 -20.44 -36.89
CA GLY A 50 -30.35 -20.66 -35.53
C GLY A 50 -30.72 -19.35 -34.83
N THR A 51 -31.98 -19.22 -34.43
CA THR A 51 -32.53 -17.98 -33.83
C THR A 51 -32.79 -18.10 -32.33
N THR A 52 -32.58 -19.28 -31.73
CA THR A 52 -32.77 -19.45 -30.28
C THR A 52 -31.78 -18.63 -29.47
N SER A 53 -32.07 -18.52 -28.17
CA SER A 53 -31.11 -18.02 -27.19
C SER A 53 -29.83 -18.86 -27.08
N ARG A 54 -29.65 -19.98 -27.79
CA ARG A 54 -28.36 -20.70 -27.91
C ARG A 54 -27.78 -20.66 -29.33
N GLY A 55 -28.42 -19.94 -30.25
CA GLY A 55 -28.08 -19.91 -31.67
C GLY A 55 -28.33 -21.23 -32.39
N HIS A 56 -29.24 -22.05 -31.84
CA HIS A 56 -29.71 -23.34 -32.41
C HIS A 56 -30.97 -23.14 -33.28
N LEU A 57 -31.25 -24.11 -34.15
CA LEU A 57 -32.46 -24.16 -34.98
C LEU A 57 -33.72 -24.40 -34.12
N VAL A 58 -34.83 -23.78 -34.51
CA VAL A 58 -36.18 -24.10 -34.03
C VAL A 58 -37.12 -24.17 -35.24
N PRO A 59 -37.77 -25.33 -35.48
CA PRO A 59 -37.63 -26.60 -34.75
C PRO A 59 -36.24 -27.25 -34.92
N MET A 60 -35.87 -28.18 -34.04
CA MET A 60 -34.61 -28.94 -34.17
C MET A 60 -34.65 -29.98 -35.29
N GLU A 61 -35.85 -30.38 -35.71
CA GLU A 61 -36.12 -31.31 -36.80
C GLU A 61 -37.11 -30.68 -37.79
N PHE A 62 -36.85 -30.82 -39.09
CA PHE A 62 -37.71 -30.29 -40.16
C PHE A 62 -37.34 -30.92 -41.51
N ASP A 63 -38.22 -30.79 -42.51
CA ASP A 63 -37.91 -31.18 -43.88
C ASP A 63 -37.29 -30.02 -44.66
N CYS A 64 -36.20 -30.29 -45.36
CA CYS A 64 -35.48 -29.27 -46.11
C CYS A 64 -36.37 -28.68 -47.21
N VAL A 65 -36.56 -27.37 -47.22
CA VAL A 65 -37.46 -26.67 -48.16
C VAL A 65 -37.03 -26.79 -49.63
N ARG A 66 -35.76 -27.12 -49.89
CA ARG A 66 -35.22 -27.22 -51.24
C ARG A 66 -35.24 -28.64 -51.80
N CYS A 67 -34.92 -29.66 -51.00
CA CYS A 67 -34.80 -31.05 -51.47
C CYS A 67 -35.74 -32.04 -50.79
N GLY A 68 -36.58 -31.61 -49.84
CA GLY A 68 -37.54 -32.46 -49.14
C GLY A 68 -36.93 -33.46 -48.15
N ARG A 69 -35.60 -33.53 -48.02
CA ARG A 69 -34.94 -34.44 -47.07
C ARG A 69 -35.27 -34.03 -45.63
N HIS A 70 -35.72 -34.98 -44.82
CA HIS A 70 -35.85 -34.83 -43.37
C HIS A 70 -34.48 -34.56 -42.72
N MET A 71 -34.41 -33.56 -41.85
CA MET A 71 -33.18 -33.08 -41.23
C MET A 71 -33.34 -32.89 -39.73
N HIS A 72 -32.41 -33.46 -38.97
CA HIS A 72 -32.13 -33.06 -37.58
C HIS A 72 -30.96 -32.06 -37.56
N MET A 73 -30.97 -31.09 -36.64
CA MET A 73 -29.91 -30.06 -36.52
C MET A 73 -28.50 -30.64 -36.43
N ASN A 74 -28.34 -31.79 -35.76
CA ASN A 74 -27.03 -32.45 -35.63
C ASN A 74 -26.47 -33.03 -36.94
N GLU A 75 -27.31 -33.22 -37.96
CA GLU A 75 -26.90 -33.63 -39.30
C GLU A 75 -26.47 -32.43 -40.18
N ALA A 76 -26.84 -31.21 -39.81
CA ALA A 76 -26.64 -30.02 -40.63
C ALA A 76 -25.17 -29.54 -40.64
N ILE A 77 -24.60 -29.33 -41.83
CA ILE A 77 -23.21 -28.88 -41.98
C ILE A 77 -23.14 -27.44 -41.49
N CYS A 78 -22.33 -27.19 -40.45
CA CYS A 78 -22.21 -25.85 -39.88
C CYS A 78 -21.18 -25.02 -40.65
N LEU A 79 -21.57 -23.82 -41.05
CA LEU A 79 -20.71 -22.79 -41.63
C LEU A 79 -20.93 -21.46 -40.90
N PRO A 80 -19.91 -20.58 -40.78
CA PRO A 80 -20.14 -19.20 -40.40
C PRO A 80 -21.10 -18.52 -41.38
N THR A 81 -21.95 -17.63 -40.88
CA THR A 81 -22.78 -16.79 -41.76
C THR A 81 -21.89 -15.90 -42.61
N GLN A 82 -22.27 -15.66 -43.87
CA GLN A 82 -21.49 -14.82 -44.78
C GLN A 82 -21.20 -13.46 -44.15
N GLY A 83 -19.92 -13.06 -44.13
CA GLY A 83 -19.45 -11.82 -43.50
C GLY A 83 -19.24 -11.91 -41.99
N VAL A 84 -19.57 -13.02 -41.33
CA VAL A 84 -19.31 -13.26 -39.91
C VAL A 84 -18.02 -14.07 -39.76
N HIS A 85 -17.03 -13.49 -39.10
CA HIS A 85 -15.78 -14.18 -38.80
C HIS A 85 -16.01 -15.35 -37.82
N GLU A 86 -15.31 -16.48 -37.99
CA GLU A 86 -15.51 -17.69 -37.18
C GLU A 86 -15.46 -17.45 -35.67
N SER A 87 -14.57 -16.57 -35.20
CA SER A 87 -14.43 -16.24 -33.78
C SER A 87 -15.65 -15.55 -33.17
N LEU A 88 -16.53 -14.99 -34.00
CA LEU A 88 -17.76 -14.31 -33.58
C LEU A 88 -18.99 -15.25 -33.59
N THR A 89 -18.83 -16.47 -34.09
CA THR A 89 -19.92 -17.43 -34.19
C THR A 89 -20.24 -18.14 -32.88
N LEU A 90 -19.22 -18.35 -32.04
CA LEU A 90 -19.36 -19.00 -30.75
C LEU A 90 -19.66 -17.95 -29.68
N ARG A 91 -20.51 -18.32 -28.72
CA ARG A 91 -20.51 -17.60 -27.45
C ARG A 91 -19.17 -17.84 -26.78
N GLY A 92 -18.60 -16.79 -26.19
CA GLY A 92 -17.43 -16.94 -25.35
C GLY A 92 -17.72 -17.91 -24.19
N ASP A 93 -16.67 -18.27 -23.45
CA ASP A 93 -16.81 -19.14 -22.28
C ASP A 93 -16.73 -18.30 -21.00
N ASN A 94 -17.71 -18.43 -20.11
CA ASN A 94 -17.62 -17.95 -18.74
C ASN A 94 -17.60 -19.17 -17.80
N PRO A 95 -16.40 -19.65 -17.42
CA PRO A 95 -16.26 -20.86 -16.60
C PRO A 95 -17.01 -20.80 -15.27
N TRP A 96 -17.20 -19.60 -14.70
CA TRP A 96 -17.95 -19.45 -13.46
C TRP A 96 -19.42 -19.86 -13.61
N LEU A 97 -20.02 -19.69 -14.79
CA LEU A 97 -21.42 -20.01 -15.05
C LEU A 97 -21.65 -21.44 -15.56
N ASP A 98 -20.59 -22.15 -15.96
CA ASP A 98 -20.66 -23.50 -16.50
C ASP A 98 -20.95 -24.55 -15.40
N ARG A 99 -22.20 -24.99 -15.30
CA ARG A 99 -22.65 -25.99 -14.32
C ARG A 99 -22.05 -27.39 -14.52
N ARG A 100 -21.47 -27.67 -15.70
CA ARG A 100 -20.86 -28.97 -16.00
C ARG A 100 -19.51 -29.14 -15.30
N ARG A 101 -18.87 -28.05 -14.89
CA ARG A 101 -17.58 -28.05 -14.19
C ARG A 101 -17.78 -28.09 -12.67
N PRO A 102 -16.89 -28.75 -11.90
CA PRO A 102 -16.92 -28.67 -10.45
C PRO A 102 -16.61 -27.24 -9.97
N ILE A 103 -17.12 -26.86 -8.79
CA ILE A 103 -17.06 -25.46 -8.31
C ILE A 103 -15.65 -24.87 -8.26
N VAL A 104 -14.66 -25.68 -7.88
CA VAL A 104 -13.25 -25.27 -7.81
C VAL A 104 -12.69 -24.98 -9.21
N SER A 105 -12.97 -25.84 -10.18
CA SER A 105 -12.59 -25.65 -11.59
C SER A 105 -13.29 -24.42 -12.20
N ARG A 106 -14.56 -24.19 -11.85
CA ARG A 106 -15.31 -22.98 -12.26
C ARG A 106 -14.66 -21.71 -11.70
N PHE A 107 -14.25 -21.74 -10.45
CA PHE A 107 -13.61 -20.61 -9.77
C PHE A 107 -12.26 -20.26 -10.39
N PHE A 108 -11.32 -21.21 -10.42
CA PHE A 108 -9.98 -20.98 -10.97
C PHE A 108 -10.00 -20.77 -12.49
N GLY A 109 -10.89 -21.46 -13.21
CA GLY A 109 -11.14 -21.20 -14.64
C GLY A 109 -11.68 -19.79 -14.88
N GLY A 110 -12.55 -19.29 -14.01
CA GLY A 110 -13.06 -17.92 -14.05
C GLY A 110 -11.95 -16.88 -13.82
N ILE A 111 -11.10 -17.10 -12.81
CA ILE A 111 -9.92 -16.27 -12.54
C ILE A 111 -9.00 -16.25 -13.77
N GLY A 112 -8.60 -17.43 -14.25
CA GLY A 112 -7.71 -17.56 -15.39
C GLY A 112 -8.27 -16.89 -16.65
N ARG A 113 -9.59 -16.99 -16.89
CA ARG A 113 -10.23 -16.34 -18.04
C ARG A 113 -10.36 -14.83 -17.87
N ALA A 114 -10.71 -14.34 -16.69
CA ALA A 114 -10.75 -12.90 -16.39
C ALA A 114 -9.37 -12.24 -16.53
N MET A 115 -8.30 -12.98 -16.23
CA MET A 115 -6.92 -12.53 -16.40
C MET A 115 -6.47 -12.58 -17.86
N SER A 116 -6.59 -13.73 -18.53
CA SER A 116 -5.98 -13.95 -19.85
C SER A 116 -6.84 -13.48 -21.03
N ASN A 117 -8.17 -13.54 -20.89
CA ASN A 117 -9.11 -13.21 -21.98
C ASN A 117 -10.46 -12.69 -21.44
N PRO A 118 -10.45 -11.51 -20.79
CA PRO A 118 -11.65 -10.90 -20.22
C PRO A 118 -12.74 -10.63 -21.25
N ALA A 119 -12.35 -10.30 -22.50
CA ALA A 119 -13.31 -10.03 -23.57
C ALA A 119 -14.13 -11.27 -23.94
N ASP A 120 -13.50 -12.45 -24.07
CA ASP A 120 -14.25 -13.68 -24.28
C ASP A 120 -15.13 -14.05 -23.08
N MET A 121 -14.66 -13.85 -21.85
CA MET A 121 -15.48 -14.08 -20.66
C MET A 121 -16.74 -13.22 -20.65
N ALA A 122 -16.62 -11.95 -21.06
CA ALA A 122 -17.75 -11.05 -21.21
C ALA A 122 -18.72 -11.49 -22.31
N ARG A 123 -18.20 -11.92 -23.47
CA ARG A 123 -19.03 -12.48 -24.56
C ARG A 123 -19.74 -13.76 -24.15
N GLY A 124 -19.12 -14.58 -23.32
CA GLY A 124 -19.68 -15.81 -22.77
C GLY A 124 -20.70 -15.63 -21.67
N THR A 125 -20.89 -14.40 -21.18
CA THR A 125 -21.85 -14.11 -20.12
C THR A 125 -23.23 -13.80 -20.73
N PRO A 126 -24.27 -14.59 -20.42
CA PRO A 126 -25.62 -14.34 -20.91
C PRO A 126 -26.14 -12.94 -20.52
N ALA A 127 -27.00 -12.36 -21.36
CA ALA A 127 -27.59 -11.03 -21.09
C ALA A 127 -28.46 -11.00 -19.82
N ASP A 128 -29.03 -12.15 -19.47
CA ASP A 128 -29.83 -12.42 -18.29
C ASP A 128 -29.03 -13.01 -17.12
N ALA A 129 -27.69 -13.02 -17.18
CA ALA A 129 -26.83 -13.58 -16.13
C ALA A 129 -27.13 -12.97 -14.75
N SER A 130 -27.32 -13.84 -13.75
CA SER A 130 -27.67 -13.46 -12.38
C SER A 130 -26.60 -12.57 -11.74
N LEU A 131 -27.01 -11.40 -11.24
CA LEU A 131 -26.12 -10.47 -10.54
C LEU A 131 -25.59 -11.05 -9.22
N PRO A 132 -26.40 -11.73 -8.38
CA PRO A 132 -25.89 -12.44 -7.21
C PRO A 132 -24.79 -13.46 -7.51
N LYS A 133 -24.88 -14.20 -8.62
CA LYS A 133 -23.81 -15.15 -9.00
C LYS A 133 -22.50 -14.44 -9.35
N ALA A 134 -22.58 -13.28 -10.01
CA ALA A 134 -21.39 -12.48 -10.31
C ALA A 134 -20.80 -11.86 -9.04
N ALA A 135 -21.64 -11.34 -8.14
CA ALA A 135 -21.22 -10.81 -6.84
C ALA A 135 -20.54 -11.89 -5.98
N ALA A 136 -21.08 -13.11 -5.97
CA ALA A 136 -20.46 -14.25 -5.27
C ALA A 136 -19.07 -14.60 -5.84
N PHE A 137 -18.90 -14.55 -7.16
CA PHE A 137 -17.57 -14.73 -7.79
C PHE A 137 -16.59 -13.65 -7.35
N ALA A 138 -16.99 -12.38 -7.42
CA ALA A 138 -16.17 -11.26 -6.99
C ALA A 138 -15.79 -11.38 -5.51
N LEU A 139 -16.77 -11.67 -4.65
CA LEU A 139 -16.55 -11.86 -3.21
C LEU A 139 -15.55 -12.98 -2.93
N LEU A 140 -15.68 -14.13 -3.60
CA LEU A 140 -14.73 -15.22 -3.47
C LEU A 140 -13.33 -14.82 -3.91
N CYS A 141 -13.18 -14.08 -5.03
CA CYS A 141 -11.88 -13.58 -5.48
C CYS A 141 -11.23 -12.62 -4.47
N HIS A 142 -12.02 -11.70 -3.89
CA HIS A 142 -11.51 -10.77 -2.89
C HIS A 142 -11.16 -11.46 -1.58
N LEU A 143 -12.03 -12.35 -1.08
CA LEU A 143 -11.77 -13.14 0.13
C LEU A 143 -10.51 -13.99 0.00
N SER A 144 -10.37 -14.71 -1.11
CA SER A 144 -9.20 -15.57 -1.33
C SER A 144 -7.92 -14.75 -1.49
N ALA A 145 -7.96 -13.64 -2.22
CA ALA A 145 -6.82 -12.75 -2.35
C ALA A 145 -6.40 -12.18 -0.97
N TYR A 146 -7.35 -11.63 -0.20
CA TYR A 146 -7.04 -11.09 1.12
C TYR A 146 -6.57 -12.15 2.10
N ALA A 147 -7.18 -13.33 2.12
CA ALA A 147 -6.73 -14.42 2.97
C ALA A 147 -5.26 -14.79 2.67
N ILE A 148 -4.89 -14.91 1.39
CA ILE A 148 -3.52 -15.26 1.00
C ILE A 148 -2.55 -14.12 1.35
N THR A 149 -2.83 -12.88 0.91
CA THR A 149 -1.94 -11.73 1.09
C THR A 149 -1.69 -11.43 2.56
N TRP A 150 -2.73 -11.50 3.40
CA TRP A 150 -2.61 -11.14 4.81
C TRP A 150 -2.20 -12.32 5.70
N SER A 151 -2.32 -13.58 5.23
CA SER A 151 -1.97 -14.76 6.05
C SER A 151 -0.60 -14.72 6.73
N PRO A 152 0.49 -14.21 6.13
CA PRO A 152 1.78 -14.16 6.81
C PRO A 152 1.79 -13.17 7.98
N MET A 153 1.17 -11.99 7.79
CA MET A 153 1.04 -11.00 8.86
C MET A 153 0.14 -11.52 9.98
N LEU A 154 -0.95 -12.21 9.62
CA LEU A 154 -1.84 -12.87 10.57
C LEU A 154 -1.08 -13.91 11.39
N ALA A 155 -0.27 -14.76 10.75
CA ALA A 155 0.56 -15.75 11.44
C ALA A 155 1.54 -15.09 12.43
N LEU A 156 2.23 -14.02 12.02
CA LEU A 156 3.13 -13.27 12.89
C LEU A 156 2.43 -12.64 14.10
N MET A 157 1.25 -12.05 13.89
CA MET A 157 0.44 -11.48 14.98
C MET A 157 -0.04 -12.56 15.96
N LEU A 158 -0.41 -13.74 15.46
CA LEU A 158 -0.83 -14.87 16.30
C LEU A 158 0.33 -15.43 17.13
N ILE A 159 1.55 -15.43 16.59
CA ILE A 159 2.76 -15.89 17.31
C ILE A 159 3.21 -14.85 18.35
N GLY A 160 3.16 -13.54 18.04
CA GLY A 160 3.74 -12.49 18.88
C GLY A 160 2.79 -11.76 19.86
N GLY A 161 1.49 -11.67 19.55
CA GLY A 161 0.54 -10.82 20.30
C GLY A 161 -0.53 -11.56 21.10
N GLY A 162 -0.57 -12.88 21.02
CA GLY A 162 -1.62 -13.71 21.60
C GLY A 162 -2.87 -13.83 20.71
N LEU A 163 -3.52 -14.99 20.77
CA LEU A 163 -4.59 -15.41 19.85
C LEU A 163 -5.78 -14.44 19.79
N ARG A 164 -6.23 -13.89 20.93
CA ARG A 164 -7.43 -13.03 21.00
C ARG A 164 -7.26 -11.66 20.33
N PRO A 165 -6.29 -10.81 20.70
CA PRO A 165 -6.10 -9.52 20.03
C PRO A 165 -5.72 -9.69 18.56
N GLY A 166 -4.95 -10.73 18.22
CA GLY A 166 -4.66 -11.09 16.83
C GLY A 166 -5.94 -11.33 16.02
N LEU A 167 -6.84 -12.22 16.47
CA LEU A 167 -8.08 -12.52 15.75
C LEU A 167 -9.01 -11.31 15.59
N ILE A 168 -9.11 -10.44 16.60
CA ILE A 168 -9.95 -9.22 16.53
C ILE A 168 -9.40 -8.26 15.46
N ALA A 169 -8.11 -7.94 15.52
CA ALA A 169 -7.47 -7.06 14.53
C ALA A 169 -7.61 -7.62 13.10
N SER A 170 -7.46 -8.93 12.96
CA SER A 170 -7.62 -9.66 11.70
C SER A 170 -9.04 -9.53 11.13
N ALA A 171 -10.05 -9.78 11.96
CA ALA A 171 -11.44 -9.69 11.56
C ALA A 171 -11.82 -8.26 11.17
N MET A 172 -11.33 -7.25 11.89
CA MET A 172 -11.55 -5.84 11.56
C MET A 172 -10.90 -5.48 10.23
N LEU A 173 -9.65 -5.92 9.98
CA LEU A 173 -8.94 -5.64 8.73
C LEU A 173 -9.60 -6.32 7.52
N ILE A 174 -9.96 -7.61 7.65
CA ILE A 174 -10.68 -8.34 6.60
C ILE A 174 -12.05 -7.71 6.36
N GLY A 175 -12.79 -7.39 7.42
CA GLY A 175 -14.09 -6.72 7.35
C GLY A 175 -14.01 -5.36 6.65
N MET A 176 -12.99 -4.55 6.98
CA MET A 176 -12.74 -3.27 6.33
C MET A 176 -12.38 -3.44 4.85
N CYS A 177 -11.46 -4.34 4.52
CA CYS A 177 -11.05 -4.62 3.14
C CYS A 177 -12.24 -5.11 2.28
N LEU A 178 -13.09 -5.98 2.83
CA LEU A 178 -14.30 -6.46 2.17
C LEU A 178 -15.35 -5.35 2.02
N GLY A 179 -15.57 -4.56 3.07
CA GLY A 179 -16.48 -3.43 3.04
C GLY A 179 -16.08 -2.42 1.98
N VAL A 180 -14.80 -2.02 1.96
CA VAL A 180 -14.22 -1.12 0.96
C VAL A 180 -14.29 -1.73 -0.44
N SER A 181 -14.04 -3.04 -0.60
CA SER A 181 -14.14 -3.69 -1.92
C SER A 181 -15.57 -3.73 -2.45
N LEU A 182 -16.54 -4.13 -1.62
CA LEU A 182 -17.93 -4.27 -2.04
C LEU A 182 -18.56 -2.90 -2.32
N VAL A 183 -18.44 -1.96 -1.36
CA VAL A 183 -18.96 -0.59 -1.52
C VAL A 183 -18.19 0.13 -2.63
N GLY A 184 -16.87 -0.01 -2.66
CA GLY A 184 -16.02 0.57 -3.69
C GLY A 184 -16.36 0.07 -5.09
N MET A 185 -16.65 -1.23 -5.28
CA MET A 185 -17.13 -1.77 -6.55
C MET A 185 -18.47 -1.15 -6.98
N TRP A 186 -19.40 -0.93 -6.04
CA TRP A 186 -20.67 -0.26 -6.34
C TRP A 186 -20.48 1.19 -6.75
N VAL A 187 -19.69 1.95 -5.98
CA VAL A 187 -19.35 3.35 -6.29
C VAL A 187 -18.67 3.43 -7.66
N TRP A 188 -17.71 2.53 -7.93
CA TRP A 188 -17.03 2.44 -9.21
C TRP A 188 -18.00 2.13 -10.33
N ALA A 189 -18.88 1.14 -10.16
CA ALA A 189 -19.85 0.79 -11.19
C ALA A 189 -20.78 1.94 -11.53
N VAL A 190 -21.21 2.71 -10.52
CA VAL A 190 -22.03 3.92 -10.72
C VAL A 190 -21.23 4.94 -11.51
N ALA A 191 -20.01 5.27 -11.10
CA ALA A 191 -19.15 6.22 -11.79
C ALA A 191 -18.86 5.80 -13.24
N ALA A 192 -18.50 4.54 -13.47
CA ALA A 192 -18.25 3.97 -14.78
C ALA A 192 -19.50 4.02 -15.66
N HIS A 193 -20.68 3.67 -15.12
CA HIS A 193 -21.93 3.71 -15.88
C HIS A 193 -22.32 5.15 -16.24
N VAL A 194 -22.20 6.09 -15.30
CA VAL A 194 -22.44 7.53 -15.55
C VAL A 194 -21.48 8.03 -16.63
N ALA A 195 -20.18 7.74 -16.56
CA ALA A 195 -19.21 8.12 -17.58
C ALA A 195 -19.57 7.55 -18.97
N LEU A 196 -20.01 6.28 -19.03
CA LEU A 196 -20.47 5.68 -20.28
C LEU A 196 -21.72 6.36 -20.84
N ARG A 197 -22.67 6.74 -19.99
CA ARG A 197 -23.92 7.41 -20.39
C ARG A 197 -23.70 8.86 -20.81
N LEU A 198 -22.80 9.58 -20.14
CA LEU A 198 -22.41 10.95 -20.52
C LEU A 198 -21.67 10.98 -21.86
N THR A 199 -20.90 9.95 -22.17
CA THR A 199 -20.14 9.85 -23.44
C THR A 199 -20.94 9.21 -24.58
N GLY A 200 -22.20 8.83 -24.38
CA GLY A 200 -23.11 8.36 -25.44
C GLY A 200 -24.01 7.19 -25.05
N LYS A 201 -24.69 6.60 -26.05
CA LYS A 201 -25.58 5.44 -25.84
C LYS A 201 -24.78 4.20 -25.40
N THR A 202 -25.42 3.35 -24.59
CA THR A 202 -24.91 2.05 -24.10
C THR A 202 -25.86 0.94 -24.53
N ALA A 203 -25.35 -0.24 -24.89
CA ALA A 203 -26.20 -1.35 -25.35
C ALA A 203 -26.99 -2.03 -24.21
N GLY A 204 -26.62 -1.80 -22.95
CA GLY A 204 -27.46 -2.21 -21.82
C GLY A 204 -27.45 -1.22 -20.67
N GLY A 205 -28.20 -1.59 -19.63
CA GLY A 205 -28.33 -0.81 -18.41
C GLY A 205 -27.19 -1.04 -17.41
N PHE A 206 -27.35 -0.42 -16.23
CA PHE A 206 -26.43 -0.49 -15.11
C PHE A 206 -26.04 -1.92 -14.70
N ARG A 207 -27.00 -2.85 -14.76
CA ARG A 207 -26.77 -4.28 -14.48
C ARG A 207 -25.63 -4.88 -15.31
N ARG A 208 -25.50 -4.52 -16.59
CA ARG A 208 -24.41 -5.04 -17.44
C ARG A 208 -23.04 -4.44 -17.06
N THR A 209 -23.01 -3.19 -16.58
CA THR A 209 -21.79 -2.59 -16.02
C THR A 209 -21.36 -3.33 -14.75
N MET A 210 -22.29 -3.64 -13.85
CA MET A 210 -22.00 -4.42 -12.65
C MET A 210 -21.48 -5.82 -12.96
N LEU A 211 -22.11 -6.53 -13.91
CA LEU A 211 -21.64 -7.85 -14.34
C LEU A 211 -20.20 -7.78 -14.90
N ALA A 212 -19.88 -6.76 -15.68
CA ALA A 212 -18.53 -6.55 -16.20
C ALA A 212 -17.50 -6.41 -15.06
N LEU A 213 -17.79 -5.57 -14.07
CA LEU A 213 -16.86 -5.30 -12.97
C LEU A 213 -16.71 -6.50 -12.03
N TYR A 214 -17.81 -7.18 -11.68
CA TYR A 214 -17.76 -8.35 -10.81
C TYR A 214 -17.04 -9.54 -11.46
N TYR A 215 -17.25 -9.80 -12.75
CA TYR A 215 -16.48 -10.85 -13.42
C TYR A 215 -15.03 -10.44 -13.69
N ALA A 216 -14.75 -9.14 -13.83
CA ALA A 216 -13.38 -8.67 -13.92
C ALA A 216 -12.60 -8.92 -12.62
N SER A 217 -13.24 -8.98 -11.45
CA SER A 217 -12.59 -9.20 -10.14
C SER A 217 -11.68 -10.44 -10.08
N GLY A 218 -11.85 -11.43 -10.97
CA GLY A 218 -10.90 -12.54 -11.11
C GLY A 218 -9.46 -12.06 -11.41
N ALA A 219 -9.30 -10.97 -12.16
CA ALA A 219 -8.01 -10.36 -12.45
C ALA A 219 -7.32 -9.76 -11.20
N ASN A 220 -8.09 -9.34 -10.20
CA ASN A 220 -7.54 -8.84 -8.95
C ASN A 220 -6.93 -9.95 -8.08
N PHE A 221 -7.15 -11.22 -8.42
CA PHE A 221 -6.53 -12.35 -7.71
C PHE A 221 -4.99 -12.34 -7.82
N ILE A 222 -4.40 -11.62 -8.78
CA ILE A 222 -2.95 -11.35 -8.82
C ILE A 222 -2.45 -10.70 -7.52
N SER A 223 -3.28 -9.90 -6.85
CA SER A 223 -2.95 -9.29 -5.55
C SER A 223 -2.65 -10.31 -4.45
N ALA A 224 -3.08 -11.57 -4.63
CA ALA A 224 -2.77 -12.68 -3.74
C ALA A 224 -1.27 -13.04 -3.74
N VAL A 225 -0.54 -12.74 -4.82
CA VAL A 225 0.86 -13.09 -4.94
C VAL A 225 1.69 -12.15 -4.06
N PRO A 226 2.41 -12.65 -3.04
CA PRO A 226 3.32 -11.84 -2.25
C PRO A 226 4.32 -11.11 -3.15
N CYS A 227 4.68 -9.87 -2.80
CA CYS A 227 5.66 -9.04 -3.51
C CYS A 227 5.25 -8.50 -4.90
N VAL A 228 4.35 -9.16 -5.65
CA VAL A 228 3.73 -8.54 -6.85
C VAL A 228 2.83 -7.39 -6.42
N GLY A 229 2.23 -7.50 -5.24
CA GLY A 229 1.63 -6.37 -4.54
C GLY A 229 0.26 -5.95 -5.07
N PHE A 230 -0.43 -5.20 -4.22
CA PHE A 230 -1.79 -4.72 -4.45
C PHE A 230 -1.91 -3.81 -5.68
N MET A 231 -0.84 -3.07 -6.00
CA MET A 231 -0.82 -2.11 -7.13
C MET A 231 -0.99 -2.80 -8.49
N PHE A 232 -0.24 -3.88 -8.74
CA PHE A 232 -0.31 -4.60 -10.00
C PHE A 232 -1.67 -5.27 -10.19
N GLY A 233 -2.24 -5.84 -9.13
CA GLY A 233 -3.58 -6.42 -9.17
C GLY A 233 -4.66 -5.39 -9.51
N TRP A 234 -4.57 -4.16 -9.00
CA TRP A 234 -5.51 -3.08 -9.33
C TRP A 234 -5.39 -2.59 -10.77
N ILE A 235 -4.16 -2.44 -11.27
CA ILE A 235 -3.91 -2.08 -12.66
C ILE A 235 -4.49 -3.17 -13.57
N TRP A 236 -4.18 -4.44 -13.30
CA TRP A 236 -4.65 -5.54 -14.12
C TRP A 236 -6.17 -5.71 -14.07
N TRP A 237 -6.77 -5.56 -12.88
CA TRP A 237 -8.22 -5.54 -12.74
C TRP A 237 -8.88 -4.43 -13.56
N SER A 238 -8.30 -3.22 -13.57
CA SER A 238 -8.80 -2.09 -14.36
C SER A 238 -8.74 -2.35 -15.86
N VAL A 239 -7.67 -3.01 -16.34
CA VAL A 239 -7.54 -3.46 -17.73
C VAL A 239 -8.62 -4.48 -18.07
N SER A 240 -8.80 -5.53 -17.25
CA SER A 240 -9.85 -6.53 -17.46
C SER A 240 -11.24 -5.93 -17.43
N ALA A 241 -11.53 -5.04 -16.48
CA ALA A 241 -12.79 -4.30 -16.39
C ALA A 241 -13.06 -3.50 -17.67
N THR A 242 -12.08 -2.78 -18.19
CA THR A 242 -12.18 -2.00 -19.43
C THR A 242 -12.53 -2.88 -20.64
N LEU A 243 -11.83 -4.01 -20.79
CA LEU A 243 -12.08 -4.97 -21.86
C LEU A 243 -13.47 -5.59 -21.74
N MET A 244 -13.90 -5.95 -20.53
CA MET A 244 -15.25 -6.47 -20.29
C MET A 244 -16.32 -5.41 -20.55
N LEU A 245 -16.14 -4.16 -20.13
CA LEU A 245 -17.09 -3.07 -20.38
C LEU A 245 -17.29 -2.82 -21.88
N THR A 246 -16.21 -2.88 -22.67
CA THR A 246 -16.28 -2.80 -24.14
C THR A 246 -17.26 -3.83 -24.70
N GLN A 247 -17.19 -5.07 -24.22
CA GLN A 247 -18.05 -6.16 -24.70
C GLN A 247 -19.47 -6.11 -24.12
N PHE A 248 -19.61 -5.86 -22.81
CA PHE A 248 -20.91 -5.82 -22.14
C PHE A 248 -21.76 -4.64 -22.62
N GLN A 249 -21.15 -3.48 -22.83
CA GLN A 249 -21.87 -2.25 -23.19
C GLN A 249 -21.83 -1.95 -24.69
N ARG A 250 -21.09 -2.73 -25.48
CA ARG A 250 -20.86 -2.54 -26.94
C ARG A 250 -20.48 -1.10 -27.27
N VAL A 251 -19.54 -0.57 -26.51
CA VAL A 251 -19.00 0.78 -26.68
C VAL A 251 -17.60 0.71 -27.30
N GLY A 252 -17.13 1.81 -27.89
CA GLY A 252 -15.75 1.90 -28.36
C GLY A 252 -14.74 1.79 -27.21
N GLY A 253 -13.55 1.27 -27.52
CA GLY A 253 -12.50 1.01 -26.52
C GLY A 253 -12.13 2.24 -25.69
N LEU A 254 -11.97 3.41 -26.32
CA LEU A 254 -11.65 4.66 -25.61
C LEU A 254 -12.69 5.03 -24.54
N ARG A 255 -13.99 4.90 -24.86
CA ARG A 255 -15.08 5.17 -23.90
C ARG A 255 -15.06 4.18 -22.75
N ALA A 256 -14.78 2.91 -23.03
CA ALA A 256 -14.63 1.90 -22.00
C ALA A 256 -13.41 2.17 -21.11
N THR A 257 -12.28 2.61 -21.67
CA THR A 257 -11.05 2.94 -20.92
C THR A 257 -11.30 4.11 -19.98
N VAL A 258 -11.93 5.19 -20.45
CA VAL A 258 -12.28 6.33 -19.60
C VAL A 258 -13.20 5.86 -18.46
N ALA A 259 -14.23 5.07 -18.76
CA ALA A 259 -15.15 4.57 -17.73
C ALA A 259 -14.49 3.58 -16.76
N GLY A 260 -13.54 2.76 -17.23
CA GLY A 260 -12.82 1.78 -16.43
C GLY A 260 -11.75 2.41 -15.54
N VAL A 261 -10.99 3.39 -16.04
CA VAL A 261 -9.78 3.92 -15.38
C VAL A 261 -10.01 5.26 -14.68
N LEU A 262 -10.98 6.07 -15.12
CA LEU A 262 -11.22 7.36 -14.46
C LEU A 262 -11.66 7.22 -12.98
N PRO A 263 -12.57 6.29 -12.60
CA PRO A 263 -12.95 6.13 -11.20
C PRO A 263 -11.78 5.85 -10.23
N PRO A 264 -10.86 4.89 -10.48
CA PRO A 264 -9.74 4.65 -9.57
C PRO A 264 -8.78 5.84 -9.51
N VAL A 265 -8.50 6.48 -10.64
CA VAL A 265 -7.61 7.64 -10.69
C VAL A 265 -8.23 8.80 -9.90
N ALA A 266 -9.51 9.10 -10.12
CA ALA A 266 -10.21 10.13 -9.37
C ALA A 266 -10.25 9.83 -7.86
N LEU A 267 -10.46 8.56 -7.48
CA LEU A 267 -10.44 8.14 -6.08
C LEU A 267 -9.06 8.32 -5.45
N VAL A 268 -7.98 7.87 -6.11
CA VAL A 268 -6.61 8.03 -5.61
C VAL A 268 -6.25 9.51 -5.46
N VAL A 269 -6.60 10.33 -6.45
CA VAL A 269 -6.37 11.79 -6.40
C VAL A 269 -7.18 12.42 -5.26
N ALA A 270 -8.46 12.06 -5.10
CA ALA A 270 -9.31 12.59 -4.04
C ALA A 270 -8.82 12.17 -2.64
N LEU A 271 -8.39 10.92 -2.46
CA LEU A 271 -7.82 10.43 -1.21
C LEU A 271 -6.48 11.09 -0.90
N GLY A 272 -5.59 11.22 -1.89
CA GLY A 272 -4.30 11.90 -1.72
C GLY A 272 -4.47 13.38 -1.36
N PHE A 273 -5.36 14.08 -2.07
CA PHE A 273 -5.70 15.47 -1.77
C PHE A 273 -6.37 15.60 -0.40
N GLY A 274 -7.33 14.73 -0.08
CA GLY A 274 -7.99 14.70 1.23
C GLY A 274 -7.01 14.45 2.37
N GLN A 275 -6.09 13.50 2.23
CA GLN A 275 -5.04 13.24 3.22
C GLN A 275 -4.10 14.44 3.38
N TYR A 276 -3.67 15.05 2.28
CA TYR A 276 -2.84 16.26 2.31
C TYR A 276 -3.55 17.40 3.05
N TRP A 277 -4.84 17.62 2.79
CA TRP A 277 -5.64 18.62 3.49
C TRP A 277 -5.86 18.30 4.96
N LEU A 278 -6.17 17.05 5.30
CA LEU A 278 -6.31 16.60 6.69
C LEU A 278 -5.00 16.82 7.47
N ASN A 279 -3.86 16.46 6.88
CA ASN A 279 -2.55 16.72 7.48
C ASN A 279 -2.31 18.23 7.67
N THR A 280 -2.63 19.03 6.66
CA THR A 280 -2.48 20.50 6.73
C THR A 280 -3.39 21.11 7.80
N LEU A 281 -4.64 20.67 7.89
CA LEU A 281 -5.59 21.10 8.92
C LEU A 281 -5.16 20.64 10.30
N ALA A 282 -4.66 19.41 10.46
CA ALA A 282 -4.14 18.91 11.72
C ALA A 282 -2.93 19.74 12.19
N MET A 283 -1.99 20.05 11.28
CA MET A 283 -0.85 20.91 11.58
C MET A 283 -1.28 22.34 11.93
N ARG A 284 -2.22 22.92 11.18
CA ARG A 284 -2.77 24.25 11.49
C ARG A 284 -3.55 24.27 12.79
N ALA A 285 -4.34 23.24 13.10
CA ALA A 285 -5.07 23.12 14.36
C ALA A 285 -4.13 22.91 15.54
N ALA A 286 -3.03 22.17 15.36
CA ALA A 286 -1.97 22.04 16.36
C ALA A 286 -1.27 23.40 16.60
N ALA A 287 -0.99 24.16 15.55
CA ALA A 287 -0.34 25.47 15.63
C ALA A 287 -1.27 26.60 16.13
N ALA A 288 -2.57 26.51 15.84
CA ALA A 288 -3.57 27.53 16.17
C ALA A 288 -4.29 27.28 17.49
N ARG A 289 -4.02 26.16 18.19
CA ARG A 289 -4.43 26.03 19.58
C ARG A 289 -3.67 27.12 20.35
N PRO A 290 -4.34 28.21 20.80
CA PRO A 290 -3.68 29.12 21.72
C PRO A 290 -3.26 28.26 22.90
N VAL A 291 -1.98 28.29 23.28
CA VAL A 291 -1.53 27.72 24.55
C VAL A 291 -2.38 28.42 25.60
N PRO A 292 -3.45 27.80 26.12
CA PRO A 292 -4.28 28.49 27.07
C PRO A 292 -3.37 28.67 28.28
N GLY A 293 -3.25 29.90 28.77
CA GLY A 293 -2.63 30.13 30.06
C GLY A 293 -3.41 29.39 31.14
N THR A 294 -3.08 28.13 31.36
CA THR A 294 -3.60 27.24 32.41
C THR A 294 -2.58 26.14 32.65
N THR A 295 -2.06 26.10 33.87
CA THR A 295 -1.83 24.89 34.67
C THR A 295 -1.74 23.58 33.90
N ALA A 296 -0.55 22.97 33.95
CA ALA A 296 -0.17 21.66 33.45
C ALA A 296 -1.22 20.54 33.67
N ALA A 297 -2.22 20.47 32.79
CA ALA A 297 -3.06 19.30 32.61
C ALA A 297 -2.72 18.71 31.24
N ALA A 298 -1.98 17.60 31.30
CA ALA A 298 -1.37 16.91 30.20
C ALA A 298 -2.36 16.54 29.08
N ILE A 299 -2.17 17.14 27.90
CA ILE A 299 -2.47 16.44 26.66
C ILE A 299 -1.50 15.25 26.64
N PRO A 300 -1.95 14.01 26.40
CA PRO A 300 -1.03 12.91 26.18
C PRO A 300 -0.26 13.21 24.89
N SER A 301 0.93 13.78 25.05
CA SER A 301 1.95 13.80 24.02
C SER A 301 2.11 12.38 23.47
N PRO A 302 2.45 12.20 22.17
CA PRO A 302 2.92 10.90 21.69
C PRO A 302 3.93 10.36 22.71
N PRO A 303 3.86 9.05 23.02
CA PRO A 303 4.41 8.46 24.24
C PRO A 303 5.75 9.08 24.55
N ASN A 304 5.75 9.92 25.60
CA ASN A 304 6.89 10.48 26.31
C ASN A 304 8.22 10.15 25.62
N THR A 305 8.83 11.11 24.91
CA THR A 305 10.25 11.03 24.56
C THR A 305 11.04 11.12 25.85
N ALA A 306 10.99 10.02 26.59
CA ALA A 306 11.78 9.81 27.76
C ALA A 306 13.25 9.91 27.32
N PRO A 307 14.13 10.43 28.18
CA PRO A 307 15.51 10.70 27.78
C PRO A 307 16.27 9.47 27.26
N ASP A 308 15.83 8.26 27.60
CA ASP A 308 16.31 6.99 27.05
C ASP A 308 16.07 6.87 25.54
N TYR A 309 14.92 7.31 25.04
CA TYR A 309 14.60 7.34 23.61
C TYR A 309 15.47 8.35 22.86
N ILE A 310 15.68 9.53 23.45
CA ILE A 310 16.56 10.57 22.88
C ILE A 310 18.00 10.02 22.81
N ALA A 311 18.48 9.42 23.90
CA ALA A 311 19.80 8.80 23.95
C ALA A 311 19.95 7.68 22.90
N ALA A 312 18.97 6.79 22.77
CA ALA A 312 19.00 5.72 21.77
C ALA A 312 19.03 6.24 20.32
N THR A 313 18.26 7.29 20.03
CA THR A 313 18.23 7.93 18.70
C THR A 313 19.54 8.65 18.41
N ALA A 314 20.04 9.43 19.36
CA ALA A 314 21.28 10.17 19.24
C ALA A 314 22.50 9.27 19.07
N ARG A 315 22.53 8.13 19.78
CA ARG A 315 23.54 7.08 19.61
C ARG A 315 23.62 6.60 18.17
N GLY A 316 22.48 6.35 17.52
CA GLY A 316 22.46 5.92 16.11
C GLY A 316 23.19 6.92 15.20
N GLY A 317 23.03 8.22 15.45
CA GLY A 317 23.76 9.26 14.73
C GLY A 317 25.25 9.31 15.03
N VAL A 318 25.64 9.21 16.30
CA VAL A 318 27.06 9.19 16.70
C VAL A 318 27.79 7.98 16.11
N VAL A 319 27.17 6.79 16.16
CA VAL A 319 27.73 5.57 15.55
C VAL A 319 27.85 5.71 14.04
N ALA A 320 26.82 6.23 13.37
CA ALA A 320 26.85 6.43 11.92
C ALA A 320 27.94 7.44 11.48
N LEU A 321 28.20 8.48 12.28
CA LEU A 321 29.33 9.39 12.03
C LEU A 321 30.67 8.70 12.29
N ALA A 322 30.77 7.93 13.37
CA ALA A 322 31.99 7.20 13.72
C ALA A 322 32.39 6.17 12.65
N GLU A 323 31.43 5.51 11.99
CA GLU A 323 31.67 4.63 10.84
C GLU A 323 32.25 5.37 9.62
N LEU A 324 32.09 6.69 9.55
CA LEU A 324 32.70 7.56 8.53
C LEU A 324 34.03 8.16 8.98
N ASP A 325 34.62 7.65 10.06
CA ASP A 325 35.82 8.21 10.72
C ASP A 325 35.65 9.69 11.09
N ALA A 326 34.41 10.08 11.38
CA ALA A 326 34.03 11.42 11.82
C ALA A 326 33.41 11.35 13.22
N SER A 327 33.73 12.32 14.08
CA SER A 327 33.00 12.53 15.33
C SER A 327 32.20 13.82 15.20
N PRO A 328 30.94 13.87 15.66
CA PRO A 328 30.23 15.13 15.68
C PRO A 328 31.05 16.14 16.48
N THR A 329 31.13 17.37 15.99
CA THR A 329 31.83 18.45 16.71
C THR A 329 30.86 19.29 17.54
N HIS A 330 29.57 19.24 17.20
CA HIS A 330 28.51 19.98 17.86
C HIS A 330 27.20 19.19 17.81
N PRO A 331 26.34 19.18 18.86
CA PRO A 331 25.09 18.40 18.82
C PRO A 331 24.15 18.80 17.66
N GLY A 332 24.24 20.06 17.22
CA GLY A 332 23.52 20.56 16.05
C GLY A 332 23.85 19.85 14.73
N GLU A 333 25.00 19.16 14.62
CA GLU A 333 25.29 18.32 13.46
C GLU A 333 24.38 17.09 13.39
N LEU A 334 24.01 16.51 14.54
CA LEU A 334 23.07 15.39 14.62
C LEU A 334 21.68 15.82 14.10
N VAL A 335 21.31 17.09 14.33
CA VAL A 335 20.08 17.68 13.79
C VAL A 335 20.21 17.99 12.30
N LEU A 336 21.32 18.62 11.89
CA LEU A 336 21.60 18.96 10.49
C LEU A 336 21.55 17.75 9.57
N TYR A 337 22.11 16.62 9.99
CA TYR A 337 22.12 15.37 9.23
C TYR A 337 20.85 14.51 9.43
N ASN A 338 19.84 15.03 10.14
CA ASN A 338 18.59 14.36 10.49
C ASN A 338 18.77 13.01 11.23
N TYR A 339 19.86 12.85 11.99
CA TYR A 339 19.98 11.72 12.91
C TYR A 339 19.06 11.87 14.12
N ILE A 340 18.78 13.11 14.52
CA ILE A 340 17.80 13.45 15.55
C ILE A 340 16.87 14.53 14.99
N PRO A 341 15.53 14.41 15.10
CA PRO A 341 14.64 15.49 14.75
C PRO A 341 14.83 16.68 15.69
N VAL A 342 14.49 17.90 15.27
CA VAL A 342 14.59 19.11 16.12
C VAL A 342 13.82 18.97 17.43
N SER A 343 12.66 18.31 17.42
CA SER A 343 11.90 18.01 18.64
C SER A 343 12.60 17.00 19.57
N GLY A 344 13.62 16.29 19.09
CA GLY A 344 14.37 15.28 19.83
C GLY A 344 15.57 15.84 20.59
N VAL A 345 15.84 17.15 20.52
CA VAL A 345 16.90 17.78 21.33
C VAL A 345 16.47 18.07 22.77
N ALA A 346 15.19 17.93 23.09
CA ALA A 346 14.64 18.19 24.40
C ALA A 346 13.75 17.03 24.87
N SER A 347 13.99 16.57 26.09
CA SER A 347 13.16 15.59 26.77
C SER A 347 11.90 16.23 27.31
N ASN A 348 10.89 15.41 27.54
CA ASN A 348 9.66 15.85 28.22
C ASN A 348 9.86 16.21 29.71
N GLN A 349 11.08 16.05 30.25
CA GLN A 349 11.46 16.44 31.61
C GLN A 349 12.15 17.81 31.65
N SER A 350 12.34 18.47 30.50
CA SER A 350 13.05 19.74 30.34
C SER A 350 12.11 20.91 30.03
N ALA A 351 12.46 22.14 30.43
CA ALA A 351 11.83 23.37 29.88
C ALA A 351 12.28 23.63 28.45
N THR A 352 13.37 22.99 28.04
CA THR A 352 13.87 23.19 26.70
C THR A 352 12.81 22.73 25.70
N THR A 353 12.59 23.57 24.71
CA THR A 353 11.79 23.29 23.52
C THR A 353 12.67 23.57 22.31
N ASP A 354 12.24 23.16 21.13
CA ASP A 354 12.84 23.58 19.86
C ASP A 354 12.88 25.12 19.66
N ARG A 355 12.04 25.86 20.39
CA ARG A 355 12.01 27.32 20.36
C ARG A 355 12.99 27.98 21.33
N THR A 356 13.36 27.29 22.41
CA THR A 356 14.26 27.81 23.45
C THR A 356 15.68 27.25 23.31
N ALA A 357 15.85 26.07 22.71
CA ALA A 357 17.16 25.58 22.30
C ALA A 357 17.71 26.44 21.15
N THR A 358 18.85 27.09 21.37
CA THR A 358 19.49 27.97 20.38
C THR A 358 20.88 27.48 19.99
N ILE A 359 21.31 27.80 18.76
CA ILE A 359 22.70 27.72 18.30
C ILE A 359 23.10 29.12 17.85
N ALA A 360 24.16 29.68 18.44
CA ALA A 360 24.59 31.06 18.16
C ALA A 360 23.43 32.11 18.28
N GLY A 361 22.54 31.92 19.23
CA GLY A 361 21.38 32.79 19.48
C GLY A 361 20.17 32.58 18.56
N GLU A 362 20.26 31.73 17.53
CA GLU A 362 19.11 31.36 16.70
C GLU A 362 18.43 30.09 17.25
N SER A 363 17.10 30.10 17.40
CA SER A 363 16.37 28.91 17.85
C SER A 363 16.38 27.79 16.81
N LEU A 364 16.35 26.54 17.26
CA LEU A 364 16.29 25.40 16.35
C LEU A 364 15.05 25.42 15.46
N TRP A 365 13.91 25.85 15.99
CA TRP A 365 12.70 26.05 15.20
C TRP A 365 12.92 27.05 14.04
N SER A 366 13.61 28.17 14.31
CA SER A 366 13.95 29.16 13.29
C SER A 366 14.87 28.58 12.22
N LEU A 367 15.88 27.79 12.62
CA LEU A 367 16.80 27.14 11.70
C LEU A 367 16.10 26.06 10.84
N ASP A 368 15.17 25.30 11.43
CA ASP A 368 14.48 24.18 10.80
C ASP A 368 13.42 24.60 9.78
N THR A 369 12.74 25.71 10.06
CA THR A 369 11.64 26.23 9.21
C THR A 369 12.13 26.99 7.97
N ARG A 370 13.45 27.10 7.77
CA ARG A 370 14.03 27.69 6.56
C ARG A 370 13.78 26.80 5.33
N PRO A 371 13.77 27.39 4.11
CA PRO A 371 13.70 26.62 2.88
C PRO A 371 14.80 25.54 2.81
N PRO A 372 14.55 24.37 2.21
CA PRO A 372 15.51 23.25 2.20
C PRO A 372 16.92 23.60 1.71
N GLY A 373 17.04 24.54 0.75
CA GLY A 373 18.34 25.01 0.24
C GLY A 373 19.12 25.89 1.23
N GLU A 374 18.44 26.60 2.13
CA GLU A 374 19.05 27.52 3.09
C GLU A 374 19.27 26.89 4.46
N ARG A 375 18.44 25.89 4.83
CA ARG A 375 18.48 25.21 6.13
C ARG A 375 19.89 24.69 6.46
N GLY A 376 20.51 23.97 5.53
CA GLY A 376 21.83 23.38 5.75
C GLY A 376 22.94 24.41 5.95
N GLU A 377 22.92 25.51 5.19
CA GLU A 377 23.90 26.60 5.32
C GLU A 377 23.70 27.40 6.60
N ALA A 378 22.45 27.62 7.02
CA ALA A 378 22.12 28.29 8.27
C ALA A 378 22.63 27.49 9.47
N PHE A 379 22.37 26.18 9.53
CA PHE A 379 22.89 25.30 10.58
C PHE A 379 24.42 25.30 10.63
N ARG A 380 25.12 25.11 9.50
CA ARG A 380 26.60 25.09 9.50
C ARG A 380 27.19 26.42 9.98
N ARG A 381 26.57 27.55 9.60
CA ARG A 381 26.99 28.88 10.03
C ARG A 381 26.78 29.08 11.52
N ALA A 382 25.60 28.74 12.03
CA ALA A 382 25.28 28.83 13.45
C ALA A 382 26.21 27.94 14.29
N ILE A 383 26.40 26.69 13.86
CA ILE A 383 27.35 25.76 14.50
C ILE A 383 28.75 26.36 14.52
N LYS A 384 29.25 26.86 13.39
CA LYS A 384 30.58 27.47 13.33
C LYS A 384 30.71 28.67 14.30
N ILE A 385 29.72 29.56 14.34
CA ILE A 385 29.74 30.71 15.26
C ILE A 385 29.77 30.24 16.71
N ASP A 386 28.97 29.22 17.06
CA ASP A 386 28.92 28.67 18.41
C ASP A 386 30.25 28.02 18.82
N MET A 387 30.83 27.25 17.89
CA MET A 387 32.14 26.60 18.02
C MET A 387 33.29 27.58 18.24
N ASP A 388 33.25 28.74 17.56
CA ASP A 388 34.26 29.78 17.65
C ASP A 388 34.11 30.64 18.92
N ALA A 389 32.91 30.68 19.53
CA ALA A 389 32.58 31.60 20.62
C ALA A 389 33.08 31.14 22.00
N ALA A 390 33.30 29.84 22.22
CA ALA A 390 33.75 29.37 23.52
C ALA A 390 34.51 28.03 23.46
N ASP A 391 35.72 28.02 24.02
CA ASP A 391 36.44 26.79 24.34
C ASP A 391 35.85 26.17 25.61
N ARG A 392 34.72 25.48 25.44
CA ARG A 392 34.00 24.80 26.54
C ARG A 392 34.24 23.31 26.46
N PRO A 393 34.43 22.64 27.62
CA PRO A 393 34.53 21.18 27.66
C PRO A 393 33.22 20.50 27.22
N TRP A 394 32.07 21.18 27.37
CA TRP A 394 30.76 20.76 26.91
C TRP A 394 30.18 21.71 25.86
N ARG A 395 29.54 21.15 24.83
CA ARG A 395 28.68 21.86 23.89
C ARG A 395 27.24 21.42 24.08
N ARG A 396 26.38 22.36 24.47
CA ARG A 396 24.98 22.08 24.82
C ARG A 396 24.04 22.51 23.70
N LEU A 397 23.07 21.66 23.36
CA LEU A 397 21.94 22.00 22.52
C LEU A 397 20.70 21.33 23.07
N GLY A 398 19.84 22.10 23.72
CA GLY A 398 18.74 21.52 24.48
C GLY A 398 19.26 20.65 25.63
N ASP A 399 18.80 19.41 25.68
CA ASP A 399 19.24 18.42 26.65
C ASP A 399 20.46 17.62 26.15
N LEU A 400 20.89 17.83 24.91
CA LEU A 400 22.06 17.15 24.35
C LEU A 400 23.33 17.89 24.76
N LEU A 401 24.26 17.17 25.37
CA LEU A 401 25.58 17.63 25.76
C LEU A 401 26.62 16.80 25.01
N LEU A 402 27.43 17.47 24.20
CA LEU A 402 28.52 16.84 23.48
C LEU A 402 29.86 17.27 24.11
N PRO A 403 30.67 16.34 24.62
CA PRO A 403 31.97 16.68 25.17
C PRO A 403 32.92 17.04 24.03
N SER A 404 33.82 18.01 24.26
CA SER A 404 34.89 18.31 23.31
C SER A 404 35.86 17.13 23.25
N LEU A 405 36.03 16.56 22.06
CA LEU A 405 36.95 15.46 21.72
C LEU A 405 38.00 15.91 20.69
N ALA A 406 38.28 17.22 20.62
CA ALA A 406 39.21 17.77 19.65
C ALA A 406 40.59 17.08 19.76
N GLY A 407 41.09 16.57 18.62
CA GLY A 407 42.39 15.91 18.54
C GLY A 407 42.43 14.44 18.97
N VAL A 408 41.29 13.85 19.34
CA VAL A 408 41.17 12.43 19.69
C VAL A 408 40.32 11.72 18.63
N ASN A 409 40.79 10.58 18.13
CA ASN A 409 40.04 9.80 17.14
C ASN A 409 39.02 8.86 17.81
N VAL A 410 38.18 8.21 17.00
CA VAL A 410 37.12 7.31 17.47
C VAL A 410 37.70 6.12 18.25
N ASP A 411 38.82 5.56 17.81
CA ASP A 411 39.45 4.40 18.45
C ASP A 411 39.99 4.75 19.84
N GLN A 412 40.70 5.87 19.98
CA GLN A 412 41.17 6.36 21.27
C GLN A 412 40.00 6.68 22.23
N THR A 413 38.92 7.23 21.70
CA THR A 413 37.69 7.51 22.45
C THR A 413 37.06 6.21 22.96
N ARG A 414 37.02 5.17 22.11
CA ARG A 414 36.53 3.82 22.45
C ARG A 414 37.41 3.16 23.51
N ASP A 415 38.72 3.13 23.29
CA ASP A 415 39.68 2.45 24.16
C ASP A 415 39.74 3.08 25.56
N ALA A 416 39.62 4.40 25.65
CA ALA A 416 39.57 5.12 26.91
C ALA A 416 38.18 5.15 27.55
N GLY A 417 37.16 4.55 26.92
CA GLY A 417 35.78 4.50 27.43
C GLY A 417 35.14 5.87 27.58
N LEU A 418 35.52 6.84 26.74
CA LEU A 418 35.03 8.21 26.87
C LEU A 418 33.55 8.32 26.49
N TRP A 419 32.81 9.13 27.24
CA TRP A 419 31.50 9.63 26.81
C TRP A 419 31.64 10.44 25.51
N VAL A 420 30.78 10.14 24.54
CA VAL A 420 30.66 10.85 23.26
C VAL A 420 29.41 11.71 23.19
N LEU A 421 28.41 11.44 24.02
CA LEU A 421 27.22 12.26 24.18
C LEU A 421 26.62 12.03 25.56
N ALA A 422 26.02 13.06 26.14
CA ALA A 422 25.16 12.94 27.29
C ALA A 422 23.79 13.58 26.99
N VAL A 423 22.73 13.02 27.57
CA VAL A 423 21.40 13.63 27.63
C VAL A 423 21.17 14.03 29.08
N SER A 424 21.16 15.35 29.32
CA SER A 424 20.94 15.94 30.63
C SER A 424 19.84 16.99 30.51
N PRO A 425 18.65 16.76 31.12
CA PRO A 425 17.56 17.74 31.12
C PRO A 425 18.00 19.12 31.60
N ASP A 426 17.32 20.19 31.15
CA ASP A 426 17.61 21.57 31.55
C ASP A 426 17.53 21.75 33.07
N PRO A 427 18.64 22.05 33.78
CA PRO A 427 18.64 22.17 35.23
C PRO A 427 17.65 23.20 35.78
N ALA A 428 17.22 24.15 34.95
CA ALA A 428 16.20 25.12 35.32
C ALA A 428 14.83 24.47 35.58
N THR A 429 14.53 23.24 35.13
CA THR A 429 13.20 22.61 35.30
C THR A 429 13.08 21.50 36.31
N GLY A 430 14.01 21.42 37.27
CA GLY A 430 13.82 20.63 38.49
C GLY A 430 12.39 20.79 39.01
N PRO A 431 11.64 19.70 39.34
CA PRO A 431 10.44 19.85 40.14
C PRO A 431 10.83 20.69 41.35
N ALA A 432 10.20 21.87 41.47
CA ALA A 432 10.39 22.67 42.66
C ALA A 432 9.75 21.88 43.81
N TYR A 433 10.54 21.57 44.83
CA TYR A 433 9.99 21.07 46.06
C TYR A 433 8.98 22.09 46.62
N PRO A 434 8.05 21.67 47.50
CA PRO A 434 7.08 22.58 48.13
C PRO A 434 7.73 23.79 48.84
N ASP A 435 9.02 23.71 49.16
CA ASP A 435 9.82 24.78 49.77
C ASP A 435 10.45 25.74 48.74
N GLY A 436 10.20 25.56 47.44
CA GLY A 436 10.75 26.37 46.36
C GLY A 436 12.18 25.99 45.95
N THR A 437 12.82 25.03 46.63
CA THR A 437 14.13 24.54 46.24
C THR A 437 13.99 23.61 45.04
N ARG A 438 14.77 23.88 43.98
CA ARG A 438 14.97 22.92 42.90
C ARG A 438 16.23 22.13 43.26
N LYS A 439 16.17 20.81 43.27
CA LYS A 439 17.37 19.98 43.36
C LYS A 439 17.68 19.39 41.98
N PRO A 440 18.50 20.06 41.15
CA PRO A 440 19.10 19.45 39.96
C PRO A 440 19.79 18.10 40.28
N GLN A 441 20.20 17.93 41.54
CA GLN A 441 20.86 16.76 42.10
C GLN A 441 20.00 15.48 42.15
N GLU A 442 18.76 15.44 41.67
CA GLU A 442 17.96 14.20 41.65
C GLU A 442 17.79 13.59 40.26
N TRP A 443 18.38 14.21 39.25
CA TRP A 443 18.21 13.77 37.86
C TRP A 443 19.28 12.77 37.47
N ALA A 444 18.80 11.63 36.97
CA ALA A 444 19.67 10.76 36.20
C ALA A 444 20.00 11.44 34.87
N ILE A 445 21.23 11.27 34.42
CA ILE A 445 21.62 11.59 33.04
C ILE A 445 21.79 10.29 32.26
N TRP A 446 21.75 10.38 30.94
CA TRP A 446 22.08 9.27 30.07
C TRP A 446 23.37 9.60 29.36
N VAL A 447 24.40 8.79 29.55
CA VAL A 447 25.66 8.93 28.82
C VAL A 447 25.75 7.85 27.75
N ILE A 448 26.44 8.19 26.68
CA ILE A 448 26.62 7.34 25.51
C ILE A 448 28.12 7.29 25.26
N GLY A 449 28.69 6.09 25.21
CA GLY A 449 30.04 5.85 24.72
C GLY A 449 30.04 5.49 23.23
N VAL A 450 31.23 5.26 22.65
CA VAL A 450 31.35 4.77 21.26
C VAL A 450 30.67 3.41 21.10
N GLU A 451 30.75 2.57 22.14
CA GLU A 451 30.18 1.22 22.17
C GLU A 451 29.20 1.03 23.34
N GLY A 452 28.36 0.00 23.23
CA GLY A 452 27.38 -0.33 24.27
C GLY A 452 26.10 0.51 24.21
N PRO A 453 25.07 0.13 24.98
CA PRO A 453 23.82 0.90 25.09
C PRO A 453 24.03 2.22 25.84
N ALA A 454 23.07 3.14 25.76
CA ALA A 454 23.06 4.33 26.62
C ALA A 454 23.01 3.90 28.10
N GLU A 455 23.91 4.44 28.92
CA GLU A 455 24.01 4.16 30.35
C GLU A 455 23.28 5.25 31.13
N ARG A 456 22.39 4.85 32.03
CA ARG A 456 21.72 5.77 32.94
C ARG A 456 22.57 5.92 34.20
N ILE A 457 23.09 7.11 34.45
CA ILE A 457 23.89 7.42 35.65
C ILE A 457 22.98 8.11 36.65
N GLY A 458 22.87 7.52 37.85
CA GLY A 458 22.11 8.11 38.95
C GLY A 458 22.80 9.35 39.53
N PRO A 459 22.05 10.24 40.21
CA PRO A 459 22.64 11.44 40.80
C PRO A 459 23.75 11.15 41.83
N ASP A 460 23.61 10.08 42.61
CA ASP A 460 24.57 9.67 43.64
C ASP A 460 25.87 9.08 43.03
N GLU A 461 25.80 8.62 41.78
CA GLU A 461 26.92 8.02 41.05
C GLU A 461 27.67 9.05 40.19
N LEU A 462 27.03 10.18 39.87
CA LEU A 462 27.52 11.11 38.85
C LEU A 462 28.90 11.67 39.19
N ASP A 463 29.15 12.08 40.43
CA ASP A 463 30.42 12.69 40.81
C ASP A 463 31.58 11.70 40.66
N ALA A 464 31.36 10.43 41.03
CA ALA A 464 32.35 9.37 40.86
C ALA A 464 32.59 9.05 39.37
N ARG A 465 31.52 8.90 38.59
CA ARG A 465 31.61 8.60 37.15
C ARG A 465 32.22 9.76 36.36
N LEU A 466 31.94 11.01 36.75
CA LEU A 466 32.55 12.20 36.16
C LEU A 466 34.04 12.29 36.51
N ALA A 467 34.44 11.93 37.73
CA ALA A 467 35.85 11.86 38.11
C ALA A 467 36.62 10.79 37.32
N GLU A 468 36.03 9.61 37.12
CA GLU A 468 36.57 8.56 36.24
C GLU A 468 36.72 9.05 34.80
N GLN A 469 35.68 9.70 34.27
CA GLN A 469 35.69 10.26 32.93
C GLN A 469 36.77 11.36 32.78
N ASN A 470 36.95 12.22 33.78
CA ASN A 470 37.97 13.26 33.78
C ASN A 470 39.40 12.71 33.90
N ALA A 471 39.59 11.62 34.64
CA ALA A 471 40.87 10.91 34.68
C ALA A 471 41.22 10.30 33.31
N ALA A 472 40.25 9.65 32.64
CA ALA A 472 40.43 9.11 31.30
C ALA A 472 40.74 10.22 30.27
N ARG A 473 40.04 11.36 30.36
CA ARG A 473 40.30 12.55 29.52
C ARG A 473 41.68 13.15 29.73
N ALA A 474 42.13 13.26 30.98
CA ALA A 474 43.46 13.78 31.30
C ALA A 474 44.58 12.90 30.69
N GLY A 475 44.40 11.58 30.64
CA GLY A 475 45.33 10.66 29.97
C GLY A 475 45.49 10.90 28.47
N LEU A 476 44.50 11.53 27.83
CA LEU A 476 44.50 11.89 26.41
C LEU A 476 44.75 13.39 26.17
N GLY A 477 45.07 14.16 27.22
CA GLY A 477 45.31 15.61 27.12
C GLY A 477 44.05 16.45 26.87
N LEU A 478 42.86 15.88 27.12
CA LEU A 478 41.58 16.58 26.98
C LEU A 478 41.25 17.40 28.25
N PRO A 479 40.55 18.55 28.13
CA PRO A 479 40.11 19.32 29.28
C PRO A 479 39.09 18.54 30.11
N ALA A 480 39.09 18.73 31.43
CA ALA A 480 38.10 18.13 32.33
C ALA A 480 36.68 18.63 32.00
N LEU A 481 35.71 17.74 32.13
CA LEU A 481 34.28 18.02 32.01
C LEU A 481 33.76 18.59 33.33
N ASP A 482 32.97 19.65 33.23
CA ASP A 482 32.15 20.18 34.33
C ASP A 482 30.96 19.25 34.61
N ASP A 483 30.28 19.43 35.75
CA ASP A 483 29.02 18.72 36.04
C ASP A 483 28.00 19.01 34.92
N PRO A 484 27.52 18.00 34.18
CA PRO A 484 26.59 18.19 33.06
C PRO A 484 25.26 18.85 33.50
N ARG A 485 24.89 18.72 34.79
CA ARG A 485 23.72 19.38 35.38
C ARG A 485 23.93 20.88 35.59
N ALA A 486 25.16 21.38 35.58
CA ALA A 486 25.48 22.79 35.75
C ALA A 486 25.72 23.52 34.41
N VAL A 487 25.81 22.79 33.30
CA VAL A 487 26.05 23.37 31.97
C VAL A 487 24.79 24.09 31.48
N GLY A 488 24.82 25.42 31.47
CA GLY A 488 23.72 26.24 30.96
C GLY A 488 23.57 26.23 29.43
N HIS A 489 22.43 26.76 28.97
CA HIS A 489 22.13 27.00 27.55
C HIS A 489 22.89 28.19 26.98
#